data_AF-A0A7X7QVC5-F1
#
_entry.id   AF-A0A7X7QVC5-F1
#
_cell.length_a   1.000
_cell.length_b   1.000
_cell.length_c   1.000
_cell.angle_alpha   90.00
_cell.angle_beta   90.00
_cell.angle_gamma   90.00
#
_symmetry.space_group_name_H-M   'P 1'
#
loop_
_entity.id
_entity.type
_entity.pdbx_description
1 polymer ?
#
loop_
_entity_poly.entity_id
_entity_poly.type
_entity_poly.pdbx_seq_one_letter_code
_entity_poly.pdbx_strand_id
1 'polypeptide(L)'
;MHDPYRTAYIYIQDIYAGILKETDTGYSFQYDKDYLSNPEASSASLTLPIQEKAFFSKTLFSFFDGLIPEGWLLDIVTHNWKININDRFGILLIACKDCTGNVSIREIKE
;
A
#
# COMPACT_ATOMS: atom_id res chain seq x y z
N MET A 1 -7.49 -16.15 -15.18
CA MET A 1 -7.62 -14.75 -15.60
C MET A 1 -6.56 -14.01 -14.81
N HIS A 2 -5.48 -13.53 -15.43
CA HIS A 2 -4.53 -12.67 -14.71
C HIS A 2 -5.15 -11.29 -14.57
N ASP A 3 -5.30 -10.81 -13.34
CA ASP A 3 -5.59 -9.41 -13.11
C ASP A 3 -4.33 -8.62 -13.50
N PRO A 4 -4.40 -7.68 -14.47
CA PRO A 4 -3.21 -6.95 -14.91
C PRO A 4 -2.73 -5.94 -13.86
N TYR A 5 -3.47 -5.75 -12.78
CA TYR A 5 -3.19 -4.74 -11.77
C TYR A 5 -2.62 -5.36 -10.49
N ARG A 6 -1.59 -4.70 -9.96
CA ARG A 6 -0.92 -5.18 -8.76
C ARG A 6 -1.82 -4.96 -7.55
N THR A 7 -1.73 -5.90 -6.62
CA THR A 7 -2.49 -5.88 -5.38
C THR A 7 -1.55 -6.18 -4.21
N ALA A 8 -1.80 -5.52 -3.08
CA ALA A 8 -1.03 -5.69 -1.86
C ALA A 8 -1.94 -5.82 -0.64
N TYR A 9 -1.58 -6.73 0.26
CA TYR A 9 -2.09 -6.77 1.61
C TYR A 9 -1.41 -5.71 2.45
N ILE A 10 -2.24 -4.93 3.15
CA ILE A 10 -1.80 -3.91 4.10
C ILE A 10 -1.95 -4.49 5.50
N TYR A 11 -0.89 -4.43 6.28
CA TYR A 11 -0.88 -4.78 7.69
C TYR A 11 -0.58 -3.54 8.51
N ILE A 12 -1.32 -3.34 9.60
CA ILE A 12 -1.09 -2.28 10.59
C ILE A 12 -0.90 -2.98 11.93
N GLN A 13 0.20 -2.71 12.63
CA GLN A 13 0.54 -3.40 13.90
C GLN A 13 0.53 -4.94 13.76
N ASP A 14 1.05 -5.45 12.64
CA ASP A 14 1.03 -6.87 12.28
C ASP A 14 -0.37 -7.50 12.09
N ILE A 15 -1.44 -6.71 12.16
CA ILE A 15 -2.82 -7.13 11.90
C ILE A 15 -3.16 -6.81 10.46
N TYR A 16 -3.74 -7.79 9.76
CA TYR A 16 -4.22 -7.58 8.39
C TYR A 16 -5.33 -6.53 8.37
N ALA A 17 -5.04 -5.38 7.74
CA ALA A 17 -5.92 -4.22 7.74
C ALA A 17 -6.80 -4.15 6.50
N GLY A 18 -6.31 -4.61 5.35
CA GLY A 18 -7.06 -4.55 4.10
C GLY A 18 -6.22 -4.69 2.85
N ILE A 19 -6.81 -4.30 1.73
CA ILE A 19 -6.22 -4.47 0.39
C ILE A 19 -6.03 -3.11 -0.26
N LEU A 20 -4.81 -2.87 -0.74
CA LEU A 20 -4.48 -1.80 -1.65
C LEU A 20 -4.30 -2.37 -3.05
N LYS A 21 -4.97 -1.79 -4.04
CA LYS A 21 -5.01 -2.31 -5.41
C LYS A 21 -4.87 -1.19 -6.44
N GLU A 22 -4.09 -1.44 -7.48
CA GLU A 22 -4.12 -0.65 -8.71
C GLU A 22 -5.40 -0.92 -9.51
N THR A 23 -5.93 0.10 -10.16
CA THR A 23 -7.09 0.00 -11.04
C THR A 23 -6.79 0.64 -12.38
N ASP A 24 -7.71 0.49 -13.32
CA ASP A 24 -7.66 1.14 -14.63
C ASP A 24 -7.62 2.68 -14.56
N THR A 25 -8.14 3.25 -13.47
CA THR A 25 -8.33 4.68 -13.27
C THR A 25 -7.50 5.27 -12.12
N GLY A 26 -6.69 4.44 -11.44
CA GLY A 26 -5.85 4.85 -10.34
C GLY A 26 -5.67 3.75 -9.30
N TYR A 27 -6.16 3.98 -8.09
CA TYR A 27 -5.94 3.12 -6.93
C TYR A 27 -7.20 3.00 -6.09
N SER A 28 -7.34 1.84 -5.46
CA SER A 28 -8.37 1.58 -4.46
C SER A 28 -7.75 1.04 -3.18
N PHE A 29 -8.27 1.46 -2.03
CA PHE A 29 -7.92 0.89 -0.74
C PHE A 29 -9.20 0.54 0.03
N GLN A 30 -9.27 -0.69 0.52
CA GLN A 30 -10.43 -1.22 1.22
C GLN A 30 -9.99 -1.91 2.49
N TYR A 31 -10.52 -1.47 3.63
CA TYR A 31 -10.34 -2.19 4.89
C TYR A 31 -11.05 -3.53 4.85
N ASP A 32 -10.45 -4.52 5.48
CA ASP A 32 -11.04 -5.83 5.67
C ASP A 32 -12.17 -5.80 6.72
N LYS A 33 -13.22 -6.60 6.53
CA LYS A 33 -14.38 -6.60 7.43
C LYS A 33 -14.03 -7.09 8.84
N ASP A 34 -13.13 -8.06 8.95
CA ASP A 34 -12.69 -8.58 10.24
C ASP A 34 -11.82 -7.53 10.94
N TYR A 35 -11.03 -6.78 10.19
CA TYR A 35 -10.28 -5.63 10.72
C TYR A 35 -11.22 -4.54 11.26
N LEU A 36 -12.25 -4.15 10.51
CA LEU A 36 -13.23 -3.15 10.95
C LEU A 36 -13.99 -3.55 12.22
N SER A 37 -14.12 -4.85 12.47
CA SER A 37 -14.80 -5.40 13.65
C SER A 37 -13.87 -5.53 14.86
N ASN A 38 -12.56 -5.34 14.68
CA ASN A 38 -11.58 -5.45 15.75
C ASN A 38 -11.55 -4.16 16.58
N PRO A 39 -11.80 -4.22 17.91
CA PRO A 39 -11.73 -3.04 18.78
C PRO A 39 -10.32 -2.42 18.87
N GLU A 40 -9.26 -3.15 18.53
CA GLU A 40 -7.88 -2.65 18.47
C GLU A 40 -7.51 -2.08 17.09
N ALA A 41 -8.45 -2.07 16.13
CA ALA A 41 -8.19 -1.55 14.80
C ALA A 41 -7.86 -0.05 14.84
N SER A 42 -6.77 0.31 14.16
CA SER A 42 -6.36 1.70 13.95
C SER A 42 -6.44 2.07 12.47
N SER A 43 -6.71 3.34 12.17
CA SER A 43 -6.70 3.81 10.79
C SER A 43 -5.26 3.86 10.26
N ALA A 44 -5.09 3.57 8.97
CA ALA A 44 -3.83 3.73 8.27
C ALA A 44 -3.32 5.18 8.36
N SER A 45 -4.22 6.15 8.20
CA SER A 45 -3.94 7.57 8.37
C SER A 45 -5.21 8.35 8.72
N LEU A 46 -5.07 9.65 8.99
CA LEU A 46 -6.21 10.56 9.13
C LEU A 46 -6.97 10.76 7.80
N THR A 47 -6.32 10.56 6.66
CA THR A 47 -6.93 10.66 5.32
C THR A 47 -7.54 9.35 4.85
N LEU A 48 -7.29 8.25 5.57
CA LEU A 48 -7.85 6.92 5.33
C LEU A 48 -8.50 6.41 6.63
N PRO A 49 -9.55 7.08 7.14
CA PRO A 49 -10.22 6.65 8.37
C PRO A 49 -10.83 5.25 8.23
N ILE A 50 -11.02 4.57 9.36
CA ILE A 50 -11.70 3.27 9.41
C ILE A 50 -13.13 3.43 8.86
N GLN A 51 -13.42 2.75 7.76
CA GLN A 51 -14.76 2.70 7.18
C GLN A 51 -14.93 1.46 6.29
N GLU A 52 -16.18 1.03 6.11
CA GLU A 52 -16.53 -0.11 5.25
C GLU A 52 -16.39 0.19 3.76
N LYS A 53 -16.52 1.45 3.32
CA LYS A 53 -16.45 1.80 1.90
C LYS A 53 -15.00 1.92 1.42
N ALA A 54 -14.75 1.42 0.21
CA ALA A 54 -13.46 1.58 -0.45
C ALA A 54 -13.16 3.06 -0.70
N PHE A 55 -11.89 3.42 -0.50
CA PHE A 55 -11.32 4.66 -0.96
C PHE A 55 -10.88 4.50 -2.40
N PHE A 56 -11.02 5.55 -3.20
CA PHE A 56 -10.55 5.61 -4.58
C PHE A 56 -9.79 6.90 -4.80
N SER A 57 -8.71 6.82 -5.58
CA SER A 57 -7.91 7.97 -5.95
C SER A 57 -7.27 7.76 -7.31
N LYS A 58 -7.10 8.82 -8.09
CA LYS A 58 -6.39 8.77 -9.38
C LYS A 58 -4.87 8.59 -9.21
N THR A 59 -4.36 8.98 -8.05
CA THR A 59 -2.95 8.85 -7.66
C THR A 59 -2.84 8.01 -6.40
N LEU A 60 -1.65 7.47 -6.12
CA LEU A 60 -1.41 6.73 -4.89
C LEU A 60 -1.75 7.60 -3.68
N PHE A 61 -2.45 7.04 -2.70
CA PHE A 61 -2.87 7.80 -1.51
C PHE A 61 -1.65 8.35 -0.78
N SER A 62 -1.73 9.61 -0.33
CA SER A 62 -0.60 10.31 0.31
C SER A 62 0.02 9.56 1.49
N PHE A 63 -0.77 8.73 2.19
CA PHE A 63 -0.25 7.87 3.25
C PHE A 63 0.74 6.83 2.73
N PHE A 64 0.34 6.03 1.73
CA PHE A 64 1.23 5.05 1.12
C PHE A 64 2.36 5.73 0.35
N ASP A 65 2.08 6.90 -0.22
CA ASP A 65 3.08 7.73 -0.88
C ASP A 65 4.25 8.06 0.05
N GLY A 66 3.94 8.55 1.25
CA GLY A 66 4.94 8.93 2.25
C GLY A 66 5.70 7.76 2.88
N LEU A 67 5.36 6.51 2.57
CA LEU A 67 6.17 5.34 2.95
C LEU A 67 7.32 5.09 1.98
N ILE A 68 7.25 5.68 0.78
CA ILE A 68 8.27 5.53 -0.24
C ILE A 68 9.51 6.35 0.15
N PRO A 69 10.73 5.80 0.05
CA PRO A 69 11.95 6.56 0.26
C PRO A 69 12.06 7.77 -0.65
N GLU A 70 12.78 8.80 -0.20
CA GLU A 70 13.02 10.02 -0.98
C GLU A 70 14.53 10.25 -1.22
N GLY A 71 14.83 11.14 -2.17
CA GLY A 71 16.20 11.56 -2.49
C GLY A 71 17.12 10.40 -2.86
N TRP A 72 18.34 10.40 -2.31
CA TRP A 72 19.34 9.37 -2.62
C TRP A 72 18.82 7.93 -2.34
N LEU A 73 18.07 7.70 -1.27
CA LEU A 73 17.58 6.34 -0.99
C LEU A 73 16.63 5.82 -2.09
N LEU A 74 15.81 6.71 -2.65
CA LEU A 74 14.96 6.40 -3.81
C LEU A 74 15.79 6.04 -5.05
N ASP A 75 16.86 6.80 -5.31
CA ASP A 75 17.76 6.55 -6.44
C ASP A 75 18.42 5.16 -6.32
N ILE A 76 18.87 4.77 -5.12
CA ILE A 76 19.44 3.44 -4.89
C ILE A 76 18.40 2.35 -5.16
N VAL A 77 17.19 2.49 -4.63
CA VAL A 77 16.12 1.47 -4.77
C VAL A 77 15.75 1.31 -6.24
N THR A 78 15.47 2.41 -6.94
CA THR A 78 15.06 2.38 -8.35
C THR A 78 16.16 1.83 -9.26
N HIS A 79 17.43 2.20 -9.00
CA HIS A 79 18.57 1.71 -9.78
C HIS A 79 18.86 0.22 -9.54
N ASN A 80 18.91 -0.23 -8.28
CA ASN A 80 19.22 -1.61 -7.93
C ASN A 80 18.16 -2.59 -8.43
N TRP A 81 16.89 -2.19 -8.34
CA TRP A 81 15.75 -3.03 -8.73
C TRP A 81 15.26 -2.77 -10.15
N LYS A 82 15.90 -1.86 -10.89
CA LYS A 82 15.59 -1.48 -12.28
C LYS A 82 14.11 -1.09 -12.48
N ILE A 83 13.54 -0.40 -11.50
CA ILE A 83 12.15 0.07 -11.54
C ILE A 83 12.09 1.53 -11.95
N ASN A 84 11.07 1.86 -12.73
CA ASN A 84 10.82 3.24 -13.13
C ASN A 84 10.48 4.07 -11.89
N ILE A 85 11.14 5.22 -11.72
CA ILE A 85 10.87 6.13 -10.59
C ILE A 85 9.41 6.62 -10.53
N ASN A 86 8.72 6.63 -11.69
CA ASN A 86 7.29 6.97 -11.78
C ASN A 86 6.37 5.80 -11.40
N ASP A 87 6.90 4.59 -11.28
CA ASP A 87 6.18 3.41 -10.81
C ASP A 87 6.15 3.38 -9.28
N ARG A 88 5.39 4.33 -8.73
CA ARG A 88 5.26 4.56 -7.30
C ARG A 88 4.75 3.31 -6.59
N PHE A 89 3.82 2.57 -7.19
CA PHE A 89 3.33 1.32 -6.62
C PHE A 89 4.41 0.23 -6.57
N GLY A 90 5.15 0.02 -7.66
CA GLY A 90 6.25 -0.95 -7.69
C GLY A 90 7.34 -0.63 -6.66
N ILE A 91 7.65 0.65 -6.48
CA ILE A 91 8.63 1.10 -5.46
C ILE A 91 8.08 0.81 -4.05
N LEU A 92 6.81 1.11 -3.80
CA LEU A 92 6.15 0.81 -2.52
C LEU A 92 6.26 -0.66 -2.14
N LEU A 93 5.97 -1.57 -3.08
CA LEU A 93 6.01 -3.01 -2.86
C LEU A 93 7.41 -3.52 -2.48
N ILE A 94 8.47 -2.86 -2.96
CA ILE A 94 9.85 -3.24 -2.66
C ILE A 94 10.32 -2.60 -1.36
N ALA A 95 10.10 -1.30 -1.21
CA ALA A 95 10.53 -0.56 -0.04
C ALA A 95 9.85 -1.06 1.23
N CYS A 96 8.58 -1.48 1.13
CA CYS A 96 7.74 -1.82 2.28
C CYS A 96 7.45 -3.31 2.46
N LYS A 97 8.15 -4.18 1.73
CA LYS A 97 8.01 -5.64 1.85
C LYS A 97 8.30 -6.15 3.26
N ASP A 98 9.34 -5.59 3.88
CA ASP A 98 9.85 -5.94 5.21
C ASP A 98 10.16 -4.67 6.03
N CYS A 99 9.24 -3.69 5.97
CA CYS A 99 9.43 -2.43 6.69
C CYS A 99 9.45 -2.66 8.21
N THR A 100 10.48 -2.15 8.88
CA THR A 100 10.49 -2.03 10.35
C THR A 100 9.64 -0.81 10.72
N GLY A 101 8.39 -1.03 11.11
CA GLY A 101 7.46 0.05 11.40
C GLY A 101 6.06 -0.45 11.72
N ASN A 102 5.12 0.49 11.88
CA ASN A 102 3.73 0.18 12.23
C ASN A 102 2.91 -0.37 11.05
N VAL A 103 3.45 -0.31 9.83
CA VAL A 103 2.75 -0.73 8.60
C VAL A 103 3.67 -1.60 7.74
N SER A 104 3.14 -2.71 7.26
CA SER A 104 3.80 -3.62 6.32
C SER A 104 2.94 -3.81 5.07
N ILE A 105 3.57 -3.88 3.91
CA ILE A 105 2.89 -3.99 2.61
C ILE A 105 3.40 -5.22 1.89
N ARG A 106 2.52 -6.20 1.66
CA ARG A 106 2.89 -7.49 1.08
C ARG A 106 2.19 -7.67 -0.26
N GLU A 107 2.97 -7.73 -1.32
CA GLU A 107 2.47 -8.02 -2.66
C GLU A 107 1.76 -9.38 -2.70
N ILE A 108 0.59 -9.42 -3.36
CA ILE A 108 -0.11 -10.66 -3.66
C ILE A 108 0.41 -11.16 -5.01
N LYS A 109 1.15 -12.27 -4.99
CA LYS A 109 1.56 -12.97 -6.21
C LYS A 109 0.62 -14.15 -6.40
N GLU A 110 -0.16 -14.14 -7.47
CA GLU A 110 -0.88 -15.34 -7.96
C GLU A 110 0.09 -16.38 -8.52
#